data_AF-A0A972PCX4-F1
#
_entry.id   AF-A0A972PCX4-F1
#
_cell.length_a   1.000
_cell.length_b   1.000
_cell.length_c   1.000
_cell.angle_alpha   90.00
_cell.angle_beta   90.00
_cell.angle_gamma   90.00
#
_symmetry.space_group_name_H-M   'P 1'
#
loop_
_entity.id
_entity.type
_entity.pdbx_description
1 polymer ?
#
loop_
_entity_poly.entity_id
_entity_poly.type
_entity_poly.pdbx_seq_one_letter_code
_entity_poly.pdbx_strand_id
1 'polypeptide(L)'
;MKISFPRMGNSFIAFKMLINSLGHEAIVPPAPSERTLSLGVRYAPEFACIPFKILLGTYLEAIELGTEMIITSGGVGPCRAGYYGVLHQMILNDLGHKVKIMVIEPPLRDIFGFIRNVKTLIKPTRIGWRTFWHHLKTAWEKLVALDDIERISHQVRPYEVNRGETTKVYERVLQMLDEARNIQEITEARVEGERLLRQIPCDYNRPTLKVGIIGEIYVVIEPFANHDLQVTLESMGVETQRAIYLSGYTRDCFVFDSEHDVKKAAAPYLNELIGGHGINSVGETVLYARHGFDGVVQLAPFACIPEIVAKSILPKVSHDLGIPVLTLFIDEQTGKAGIQTRLEAFVDLLWQRRQMMEVRPAI
;
A
#
# COMPACT_ATOMS: atom_id res chain seq x y z
N MET A 1 8.60 10.31 24.57
CA MET A 1 9.52 9.78 23.55
C MET A 1 9.10 10.36 22.22
N LYS A 2 10.07 10.67 21.36
CA LYS A 2 9.87 11.04 19.96
C LYS A 2 9.85 9.78 19.11
N ILE A 3 8.69 9.44 18.55
CA ILE A 3 8.45 8.18 17.86
C ILE A 3 8.13 8.43 16.40
N SER A 4 8.84 7.75 15.50
CA SER A 4 8.55 7.72 14.07
C SER A 4 8.10 6.31 13.63
N PHE A 5 7.69 6.20 12.38
CA PHE A 5 7.05 5.02 11.80
C PHE A 5 7.18 5.07 10.27
N PRO A 6 7.06 3.94 9.56
CA PRO A 6 7.13 3.93 8.10
C PRO A 6 5.99 4.74 7.45
N ARG A 7 6.27 5.38 6.31
CA ARG A 7 5.23 5.85 5.39
C ARG A 7 4.77 4.72 4.48
N MET A 8 3.46 4.55 4.39
CA MET A 8 2.78 3.68 3.42
C MET A 8 1.51 4.39 2.98
N GLY A 9 1.59 5.14 1.87
CA GLY A 9 0.48 5.98 1.42
C GLY A 9 0.06 6.99 2.49
N ASN A 10 -1.24 7.13 2.75
CA ASN A 10 -1.77 8.12 3.69
C ASN A 10 -1.92 7.64 5.15
N SER A 11 -1.46 6.43 5.45
CA SER A 11 -1.55 5.83 6.80
C SER A 11 -0.83 6.60 7.90
N PHE A 12 0.14 7.44 7.54
CA PHE A 12 0.87 8.29 8.46
C PHE A 12 -0.06 9.21 9.28
N ILE A 13 -1.21 9.57 8.72
CA ILE A 13 -2.24 10.40 9.37
C ILE A 13 -2.85 9.66 10.58
N ALA A 14 -3.18 8.37 10.42
CA ALA A 14 -3.70 7.53 11.50
C ALA A 14 -2.62 7.23 12.55
N PHE A 15 -1.39 6.92 12.13
CA PHE A 15 -0.29 6.63 13.05
C PHE A 15 0.16 7.84 13.86
N LYS A 16 0.21 9.02 13.24
CA LYS A 16 0.44 10.31 13.93
C LYS A 16 -0.57 10.51 15.05
N MET A 17 -1.87 10.32 14.76
CA MET A 17 -2.92 10.44 15.76
C MET A 17 -2.75 9.42 16.89
N LEU A 18 -2.50 8.15 16.55
CA LEU A 18 -2.32 7.09 17.55
C LEU A 18 -1.18 7.42 18.50
N ILE A 19 0.01 7.70 17.99
CA ILE A 19 1.20 7.97 18.81
C ILE A 19 1.00 9.19 19.71
N ASN A 20 0.43 10.28 19.16
CA ASN A 20 0.11 11.48 19.94
C ASN A 20 -0.92 11.18 21.05
N SER A 21 -1.97 10.41 20.73
CA SER A 21 -2.99 10.01 21.71
C SER A 21 -2.45 9.09 22.81
N LEU A 22 -1.37 8.36 22.53
CA LEU A 22 -0.66 7.55 23.53
C LEU A 22 0.25 8.39 24.45
N GLY A 23 0.32 9.70 24.27
CA GLY A 23 1.15 10.61 25.07
C GLY A 23 2.62 10.67 24.63
N HIS A 24 2.91 10.29 23.39
CA HIS A 24 4.22 10.41 22.77
C HIS A 24 4.21 11.51 21.71
N GLU A 25 5.38 11.94 21.25
CA GLU A 25 5.50 12.90 20.16
C GLU A 25 5.69 12.14 18.85
N ALA A 26 4.72 12.23 17.93
CA ALA A 26 4.81 11.62 16.62
C ALA A 26 5.72 12.45 15.68
N ILE A 27 6.89 11.91 15.35
CA ILE A 27 7.75 12.45 14.30
C ILE A 27 7.32 11.84 12.97
N VAL A 28 6.50 12.59 12.24
CA VAL A 28 6.03 12.18 10.90
C VAL A 28 7.20 12.32 9.94
N PRO A 29 7.68 11.24 9.30
CA PRO A 29 8.73 11.37 8.32
C PRO A 29 8.23 12.12 7.08
N PRO A 30 9.12 12.79 6.33
CA PRO A 30 8.76 13.40 5.05
C PRO A 30 8.19 12.35 4.08
N ALA A 31 7.47 12.80 3.06
CA ALA A 31 7.09 11.91 1.97
C ALA A 31 8.36 11.38 1.29
N PRO A 32 8.42 10.08 0.96
CA PRO A 32 9.58 9.54 0.25
C PRO A 32 9.89 10.33 -1.02
N SER A 33 11.17 10.53 -1.26
CA SER A 33 11.70 11.33 -2.36
C SER A 33 12.98 10.69 -2.91
N GLU A 34 13.53 11.26 -3.98
CA GLU A 34 14.84 10.85 -4.51
C GLU A 34 15.95 10.93 -3.44
N ARG A 35 15.86 11.88 -2.50
CA ARG A 35 16.78 11.95 -1.36
C ARG A 35 16.61 10.73 -0.45
N THR A 36 15.37 10.39 -0.11
CA THR A 36 15.02 9.23 0.70
C THR A 36 15.58 7.95 0.07
N LEU A 37 15.33 7.75 -1.22
CA LEU A 37 15.82 6.60 -1.97
C LEU A 37 17.36 6.57 -2.00
N SER A 38 18.01 7.70 -2.29
CA SER A 38 19.47 7.82 -2.32
C SER A 38 20.12 7.45 -0.97
N LEU A 39 19.54 7.92 0.15
CA LEU A 39 19.98 7.55 1.49
C LEU A 39 19.82 6.04 1.73
N GLY A 40 18.68 5.48 1.33
CA GLY A 40 18.40 4.05 1.43
C GLY A 40 19.39 3.19 0.65
N VAL A 41 19.58 3.49 -0.64
CA VAL A 41 20.49 2.78 -1.55
C VAL A 41 21.93 2.82 -1.04
N ARG A 42 22.36 3.96 -0.47
CA ARG A 42 23.74 4.14 0.00
C ARG A 42 24.14 3.17 1.11
N TYR A 43 23.22 2.79 1.99
CA TYR A 43 23.52 2.00 3.18
C TYR A 43 22.86 0.62 3.21
N ALA A 44 21.90 0.36 2.32
CA ALA A 44 21.27 -0.94 2.21
C ALA A 44 22.17 -1.95 1.47
N PRO A 45 22.01 -3.26 1.73
CA PRO A 45 22.54 -4.29 0.85
C PRO A 45 22.02 -4.12 -0.58
N GLU A 46 22.89 -4.31 -1.57
CA GLU A 46 22.57 -4.11 -3.00
C GLU A 46 21.31 -4.87 -3.43
N PHE A 47 21.22 -6.15 -3.05
CA PHE A 47 20.10 -7.05 -3.37
C PHE A 47 18.91 -6.97 -2.40
N ALA A 48 18.86 -5.96 -1.53
CA ALA A 48 17.64 -5.68 -0.78
C ALA A 48 16.59 -5.07 -1.72
N CYS A 49 15.35 -5.53 -1.62
CA CYS A 49 14.28 -5.00 -2.45
C CYS A 49 13.94 -3.54 -2.09
N ILE A 50 13.36 -2.81 -3.04
CA ILE A 50 13.08 -1.37 -2.92
C ILE A 50 12.37 -0.93 -1.64
N PRO A 51 11.34 -1.65 -1.13
CA PRO A 51 10.71 -1.29 0.13
C PRO A 51 11.72 -1.18 1.29
N PHE A 52 12.69 -2.09 1.38
CA PHE A 52 13.73 -2.02 2.40
C PHE A 52 14.57 -0.74 2.29
N LYS A 53 14.96 -0.37 1.06
CA LYS A 53 15.79 0.80 0.77
C LYS A 53 15.02 2.09 1.12
N ILE A 54 13.78 2.23 0.64
CA ILE A 54 12.95 3.42 0.92
C ILE A 54 12.70 3.56 2.43
N LEU A 55 12.38 2.47 3.13
CA LEU A 55 12.18 2.51 4.58
C LEU A 55 13.44 2.92 5.34
N LEU A 56 14.62 2.40 4.96
CA LEU A 56 15.89 2.80 5.57
C LEU A 56 16.15 4.30 5.38
N GLY A 57 15.94 4.82 4.16
CA GLY A 57 16.04 6.26 3.89
C GLY A 57 15.06 7.10 4.71
N THR A 58 13.82 6.63 4.82
CA THR A 58 12.76 7.26 5.62
C THR A 58 13.18 7.35 7.08
N TYR A 59 13.79 6.30 7.62
CA TYR A 59 14.27 6.26 9.00
C TYR A 59 15.46 7.20 9.22
N LEU A 60 16.39 7.29 8.27
CA LEU A 60 17.50 8.24 8.34
C LEU A 60 16.99 9.69 8.38
N GLU A 61 16.02 10.04 7.53
CA GLU A 61 15.39 11.36 7.55
C GLU A 61 14.60 11.61 8.85
N ALA A 62 13.91 10.60 9.37
CA ALA A 62 13.23 10.72 10.66
C ALA A 62 14.21 10.95 11.82
N ILE A 63 15.41 10.35 11.77
CA ILE A 63 16.45 10.55 12.78
C ILE A 63 16.99 11.97 12.74
N GLU A 64 17.15 12.58 11.55
CA GLU A 64 17.51 14.00 11.41
C GLU A 64 16.51 14.93 12.12
N LEU A 65 15.23 14.54 12.19
CA LEU A 65 14.16 15.26 12.90
C LEU A 65 14.16 15.00 14.42
N GLY A 66 15.09 14.20 14.94
CA GLY A 66 15.23 13.91 16.37
C GLY A 66 14.43 12.71 16.87
N THR A 67 14.17 11.72 16.00
CA THR A 67 13.50 10.47 16.40
C THR A 67 14.34 9.65 17.39
N GLU A 68 13.71 9.20 18.49
CA GLU A 68 14.33 8.36 19.51
C GLU A 68 13.97 6.87 19.34
N MET A 69 12.78 6.60 18.79
CA MET A 69 12.26 5.25 18.56
C MET A 69 11.51 5.19 17.24
N ILE A 70 11.67 4.08 16.51
CA ILE A 70 10.92 3.79 15.30
C ILE A 70 10.03 2.59 15.59
N ILE A 71 8.74 2.70 15.31
CA ILE A 71 7.81 1.57 15.34
C ILE A 71 7.61 1.08 13.92
N THR A 72 7.81 -0.21 13.68
CA THR A 72 7.58 -0.83 12.37
C THR A 72 6.84 -2.16 12.51
N SER A 73 6.23 -2.61 11.42
CA SER A 73 5.58 -3.92 11.38
C SER A 73 6.61 -5.02 11.20
N GLY A 74 6.35 -6.16 11.85
CA GLY A 74 7.05 -7.41 11.56
C GLY A 74 6.59 -8.03 10.24
N GLY A 75 6.92 -9.30 10.07
CA GLY A 75 6.61 -10.03 8.86
C GLY A 75 6.43 -11.50 9.11
N VAL A 76 5.48 -12.07 8.39
CA VAL A 76 4.99 -13.42 8.60
C VAL A 76 5.35 -14.29 7.39
N GLY A 77 6.08 -15.37 7.65
CA GLY A 77 6.44 -16.36 6.62
C GLY A 77 7.81 -16.10 6.00
N PRO A 78 8.12 -16.73 4.86
CA PRO A 78 9.48 -16.74 4.30
C PRO A 78 9.89 -15.43 3.61
N CYS A 79 9.03 -14.40 3.61
CA CYS A 79 9.38 -13.09 3.08
C CYS A 79 10.45 -12.40 3.96
N ARG A 80 11.45 -11.80 3.31
CA ARG A 80 12.53 -11.05 3.99
C ARG A 80 12.02 -9.83 4.77
N ALA A 81 10.79 -9.37 4.52
CA ALA A 81 10.15 -8.29 5.27
C ALA A 81 10.18 -8.53 6.80
N GLY A 82 10.06 -9.78 7.25
CA GLY A 82 10.16 -10.12 8.68
C GLY A 82 11.51 -9.79 9.33
N TYR A 83 12.57 -9.63 8.54
CA TYR A 83 13.90 -9.26 9.02
C TYR A 83 14.24 -7.79 8.84
N TYR A 84 13.34 -6.97 8.26
CA TYR A 84 13.61 -5.55 8.00
C TYR A 84 14.02 -4.82 9.27
N GLY A 85 13.20 -4.89 10.32
CA GLY A 85 13.47 -4.17 11.56
C GLY A 85 14.80 -4.56 12.22
N VAL A 86 15.21 -5.83 12.12
CA VAL A 86 16.50 -6.30 12.65
C VAL A 86 17.66 -5.72 11.84
N LEU A 87 17.60 -5.82 10.51
CA LEU A 87 18.67 -5.32 9.63
C LEU A 87 18.75 -3.79 9.67
N HIS A 88 17.62 -3.09 9.66
CA HIS A 88 17.59 -1.64 9.83
C HIS A 88 18.20 -1.22 11.17
N GLN A 89 17.91 -1.93 12.28
CA GLN A 89 18.51 -1.63 13.58
C GLN A 89 20.03 -1.82 13.55
N MET A 90 20.52 -2.89 12.93
CA MET A 90 21.96 -3.15 12.78
C MET A 90 22.65 -2.04 11.97
N ILE A 91 22.12 -1.71 10.79
CA ILE A 91 22.67 -0.66 9.92
C ILE A 91 22.68 0.69 10.65
N LEU A 92 21.60 1.07 11.31
CA LEU A 92 21.52 2.34 12.03
C LEU A 92 22.51 2.40 13.20
N ASN A 93 22.72 1.29 13.91
CA ASN A 93 23.73 1.20 14.97
C ASN A 93 25.15 1.36 14.41
N ASP A 94 25.45 0.71 13.29
CA ASP A 94 26.77 0.79 12.63
C ASP A 94 27.06 2.21 12.12
N LEU A 95 26.03 2.95 11.72
CA LEU A 95 26.11 4.38 11.38
C LEU A 95 26.21 5.30 12.62
N GLY A 96 26.15 4.74 13.83
CA GLY A 96 26.28 5.48 15.09
C GLY A 96 24.98 6.12 15.60
N HIS A 97 23.84 5.80 15.00
CA HIS A 97 22.53 6.29 15.45
C HIS A 97 22.03 5.50 16.66
N LYS A 98 21.62 6.20 17.72
CA LYS A 98 21.13 5.59 18.98
C LYS A 98 19.61 5.35 18.99
N VAL A 99 18.99 5.26 17.81
CA VAL A 99 17.55 5.05 17.68
C VAL A 99 17.19 3.59 17.96
N LYS A 100 16.07 3.35 18.63
CA LYS A 100 15.56 2.00 18.87
C LYS A 100 14.44 1.66 17.90
N ILE A 101 14.56 0.57 17.16
CA ILE A 101 13.49 -0.01 16.36
C ILE A 101 12.69 -0.99 17.23
N MET A 102 11.39 -0.76 17.32
CA MET A 102 10.42 -1.68 17.92
C MET A 102 9.61 -2.32 16.79
N VAL A 103 9.80 -3.63 16.61
CA VAL A 103 9.01 -4.43 15.67
C VAL A 103 7.73 -4.90 16.37
N ILE A 104 6.58 -4.57 15.79
CA ILE A 104 5.28 -5.07 16.22
C ILE A 104 4.92 -6.26 15.32
N GLU A 105 5.07 -7.46 15.86
CA GLU A 105 4.58 -8.68 15.24
C GLU A 105 3.05 -8.80 15.40
N PRO A 106 2.36 -9.43 14.43
CA PRO A 106 0.92 -9.63 14.54
C PRO A 106 0.55 -10.49 15.77
N PRO A 107 -0.51 -10.14 16.52
CA PRO A 107 -0.91 -10.83 17.74
C PRO A 107 -1.36 -12.28 17.49
N LEU A 108 -1.83 -12.58 16.26
CA LEU A 108 -2.16 -13.95 15.84
C LEU A 108 -0.93 -14.89 15.87
N ARG A 109 0.30 -14.34 15.86
CA ARG A 109 1.54 -15.11 15.95
C ARG A 109 2.29 -14.93 17.26
N ASP A 110 2.39 -13.70 17.77
CA ASP A 110 3.11 -13.40 19.02
C ASP A 110 2.33 -12.46 19.94
N ILE A 111 1.30 -13.01 20.59
CA ILE A 111 0.47 -12.26 21.53
C ILE A 111 1.26 -11.73 22.74
N PHE A 112 2.26 -12.48 23.22
CA PHE A 112 3.04 -12.09 24.40
C PHE A 112 4.02 -10.96 24.07
N GLY A 113 4.69 -11.01 22.93
CA GLY A 113 5.53 -9.93 22.42
C GLY A 113 4.71 -8.68 22.12
N PHE A 114 3.53 -8.83 21.50
CA PHE A 114 2.60 -7.71 21.28
C PHE A 114 2.23 -7.01 22.59
N ILE A 115 1.77 -7.76 23.61
CA ILE A 115 1.42 -7.20 24.92
C ILE A 115 2.63 -6.52 25.58
N ARG A 116 3.84 -7.10 25.46
CA ARG A 116 5.07 -6.51 25.99
C ARG A 116 5.42 -5.18 25.33
N ASN A 117 5.30 -5.10 24.01
CA ASN A 117 5.54 -3.88 23.24
C ASN A 117 4.51 -2.81 23.60
N VAL A 118 3.21 -3.16 23.65
CA VAL A 118 2.15 -2.24 24.10
C VAL A 118 2.41 -1.73 25.52
N LYS A 119 2.79 -2.62 26.46
CA LYS A 119 3.18 -2.22 27.83
C LYS A 119 4.33 -1.22 27.83
N THR A 120 5.28 -1.36 26.92
CA THR A 120 6.43 -0.44 26.79
C THR A 120 5.98 0.96 26.34
N LEU A 121 4.95 1.06 25.50
CA LEU A 121 4.39 2.33 25.04
C LEU A 121 3.50 2.99 26.12
N ILE A 122 2.63 2.23 26.79
CA ILE A 122 1.65 2.82 27.74
C ILE A 122 2.21 3.08 29.14
N LYS A 123 3.25 2.35 29.58
CA LYS A 123 3.81 2.48 30.93
C LYS A 123 4.40 3.88 31.21
N PRO A 124 5.20 4.48 30.32
CA PRO A 124 5.72 5.84 30.53
C PRO A 124 4.63 6.91 30.62
N THR A 125 3.51 6.71 29.93
CA THR A 125 2.42 7.70 29.82
C THR A 125 1.27 7.41 30.79
N ARG A 126 1.36 6.33 31.58
CA ARG A 126 0.37 5.89 32.59
C ARG A 126 -1.04 5.68 32.01
N ILE A 127 -1.13 5.36 30.72
CA ILE A 127 -2.40 5.09 30.06
C ILE A 127 -2.90 3.69 30.46
N GLY A 128 -4.17 3.60 30.85
CA GLY A 128 -4.83 2.34 31.15
C GLY A 128 -5.21 1.57 29.88
N TRP A 129 -5.34 0.24 29.98
CA TRP A 129 -5.70 -0.63 28.85
C TRP A 129 -6.98 -0.21 28.13
N ARG A 130 -8.02 0.22 28.87
CA ARG A 130 -9.29 0.68 28.27
C ARG A 130 -9.08 1.88 27.34
N THR A 131 -8.30 2.86 27.80
CA THR A 131 -7.96 4.06 27.04
C THR A 131 -7.08 3.73 25.84
N PHE A 132 -6.11 2.82 26.00
CA PHE A 132 -5.31 2.30 24.88
C PHE A 132 -6.18 1.69 23.78
N TRP A 133 -7.10 0.79 24.13
CA TRP A 133 -8.01 0.17 23.16
C TRP A 133 -8.96 1.17 22.51
N HIS A 134 -9.40 2.19 23.25
CA HIS A 134 -10.18 3.28 22.69
C HIS A 134 -9.38 4.06 21.63
N HIS A 135 -8.15 4.47 21.93
CA HIS A 135 -7.29 5.17 20.98
C HIS A 135 -6.94 4.31 19.76
N LEU A 136 -6.66 3.02 19.96
CA LEU A 136 -6.42 2.08 18.88
C LEU A 136 -7.67 1.94 17.99
N LYS A 137 -8.86 1.87 18.57
CA LYS A 137 -10.12 1.86 17.81
C LYS A 137 -10.29 3.15 17.02
N THR A 138 -10.06 4.33 17.61
CA THR A 138 -10.16 5.60 16.88
C THR A 138 -9.17 5.68 15.73
N ALA A 139 -7.92 5.24 15.93
CA ALA A 139 -6.91 5.16 14.87
C ALA A 139 -7.30 4.17 13.77
N TRP A 140 -7.92 3.05 14.13
CA TRP A 140 -8.47 2.09 13.19
C TRP A 140 -9.57 2.71 12.31
N GLU A 141 -10.56 3.38 12.92
CA GLU A 141 -11.63 4.06 12.18
C GLU A 141 -11.06 5.13 11.23
N LYS A 142 -10.03 5.87 11.67
CA LYS A 142 -9.33 6.84 10.82
C LYS A 142 -8.63 6.17 9.64
N LEU A 143 -7.95 5.04 9.87
CA LEU A 143 -7.29 4.28 8.81
C LEU A 143 -8.31 3.75 7.78
N VAL A 144 -9.43 3.19 8.24
CA VAL A 144 -10.51 2.73 7.37
C VAL A 144 -11.09 3.90 6.56
N ALA A 145 -11.33 5.05 7.19
CA ALA A 145 -11.83 6.24 6.49
C ALA A 145 -10.87 6.74 5.41
N LEU A 146 -9.55 6.72 5.66
CA LEU A 146 -8.54 7.09 4.67
C LEU A 146 -8.60 6.18 3.45
N ASP A 147 -8.66 4.86 3.66
CA ASP A 147 -8.75 3.88 2.56
C ASP A 147 -10.09 3.98 1.81
N ASP A 148 -11.21 4.25 2.50
CA ASP A 148 -12.53 4.43 1.89
C ASP A 148 -12.54 5.66 0.95
N ILE A 149 -12.03 6.80 1.42
CA ILE A 149 -11.92 8.01 0.62
C ILE A 149 -10.95 7.82 -0.55
N GLU A 150 -9.83 7.12 -0.33
CA GLU A 150 -8.89 6.78 -1.40
C GLU A 150 -9.58 5.94 -2.49
N ARG A 151 -10.32 4.88 -2.11
CA ARG A 151 -11.12 4.06 -3.04
C ARG A 151 -12.10 4.88 -3.85
N ILE A 152 -12.86 5.77 -3.19
CA ILE A 152 -13.83 6.63 -3.89
C ILE A 152 -13.10 7.55 -4.87
N SER A 153 -11.95 8.10 -4.48
CA SER A 153 -11.15 8.94 -5.39
C SER A 153 -10.74 8.19 -6.66
N HIS A 154 -10.34 6.92 -6.53
CA HIS A 154 -9.97 6.06 -7.66
C HIS A 154 -11.15 5.66 -8.54
N GLN A 155 -12.35 5.55 -7.97
CA GLN A 155 -13.59 5.30 -8.72
C GLN A 155 -14.05 6.53 -9.51
N VAL A 156 -13.82 7.74 -8.98
CA VAL A 156 -14.27 8.99 -9.60
C VAL A 156 -13.29 9.50 -10.66
N ARG A 157 -11.97 9.45 -10.39
CA ARG A 157 -10.92 10.03 -11.24
C ARG A 157 -10.97 9.62 -12.72
N PRO A 158 -11.25 8.37 -13.11
CA PRO A 158 -11.32 7.96 -14.53
C PRO A 158 -12.40 8.68 -15.34
N TYR A 159 -13.45 9.13 -14.65
CA TYR A 159 -14.64 9.72 -15.24
C TYR A 159 -14.67 11.25 -15.10
N GLU A 160 -13.70 11.86 -14.42
CA GLU A 160 -13.71 13.31 -14.17
C GLU A 160 -13.67 14.11 -15.48
N VAL A 161 -14.55 15.12 -15.59
CA VAL A 161 -14.59 16.01 -16.76
C VAL A 161 -13.40 16.98 -16.74
N ASN A 162 -13.10 17.54 -15.56
CA ASN A 162 -11.98 18.46 -15.37
C ASN A 162 -10.80 17.72 -14.76
N ARG A 163 -9.75 17.48 -15.55
CA ARG A 163 -8.56 16.76 -15.09
C ARG A 163 -7.93 17.39 -13.84
N GLY A 164 -7.67 16.57 -12.83
CA GLY A 164 -7.06 16.95 -11.57
C GLY A 164 -8.03 17.52 -10.52
N GLU A 165 -9.33 17.63 -10.82
CA GLU A 165 -10.33 18.05 -9.84
C GLU A 165 -10.46 17.03 -8.69
N THR A 166 -10.46 15.73 -9.02
CA THR A 166 -10.47 14.65 -8.01
C THR A 166 -9.28 14.71 -7.09
N THR A 167 -8.08 15.01 -7.61
CA THR A 167 -6.86 15.13 -6.79
C THR A 167 -6.97 16.29 -5.80
N LYS A 168 -7.43 17.47 -6.25
CA LYS A 168 -7.61 18.64 -5.37
C LYS A 168 -8.63 18.39 -4.27
N VAL A 169 -9.77 17.78 -4.61
CA VAL A 169 -10.80 17.43 -3.62
C VAL A 169 -10.27 16.37 -2.65
N TYR A 170 -9.58 15.35 -3.15
CA TYR A 170 -8.99 14.30 -2.33
C TYR A 170 -7.99 14.85 -1.30
N GLU A 171 -7.07 15.74 -1.71
CA GLU A 171 -6.12 16.39 -0.81
C GLU A 171 -6.82 17.20 0.29
N ARG A 172 -7.90 17.90 -0.04
CA ARG A 172 -8.73 18.62 0.95
C ARG A 172 -9.39 17.67 1.95
N VAL A 173 -9.90 16.52 1.49
CA VAL A 173 -10.50 15.52 2.38
C VAL A 173 -9.44 14.88 3.28
N LEU A 174 -8.22 14.66 2.79
CA LEU A 174 -7.11 14.19 3.63
C LEU A 174 -6.79 15.19 4.76
N GLN A 175 -6.82 16.50 4.49
CA GLN A 175 -6.65 17.52 5.53
C GLN A 175 -7.76 17.45 6.59
N MET A 176 -9.02 17.32 6.16
CA MET A 176 -10.15 17.14 7.08
C MET A 176 -9.97 15.90 7.98
N LEU A 177 -9.50 14.79 7.39
CA LEU A 177 -9.21 13.56 8.14
C LEU A 177 -8.00 13.68 9.06
N ASP A 178 -6.98 14.47 8.73
CA ASP A 178 -5.85 14.74 9.63
C ASP A 178 -6.30 15.55 10.85
N GLU A 179 -7.16 16.56 10.64
CA GLU A 179 -7.69 17.42 11.69
C GLU A 179 -8.65 16.72 12.66
N ALA A 180 -9.43 15.73 12.19
CA ALA A 180 -10.40 14.98 12.99
C ALA A 180 -9.75 14.19 14.15
N ARG A 181 -10.23 14.33 15.38
CA ARG A 181 -9.57 13.80 16.59
C ARG A 181 -10.30 12.65 17.26
N ASN A 182 -11.57 12.46 16.96
CA ASN A 182 -12.42 11.44 17.56
C ASN A 182 -13.27 10.71 16.50
N ILE A 183 -13.92 9.62 16.90
CA ILE A 183 -14.69 8.77 15.98
C ILE A 183 -15.82 9.54 15.28
N GLN A 184 -16.46 10.48 15.98
CA GLN A 184 -17.53 11.28 15.41
C GLN A 184 -17.00 12.20 14.31
N GLU A 185 -15.97 12.99 14.60
CA GLU A 185 -15.33 13.89 13.62
C GLU A 185 -14.76 13.11 12.42
N ILE A 186 -14.18 11.93 12.64
CA ILE A 186 -13.69 11.06 11.56
C ILE A 186 -14.86 10.62 10.67
N THR A 187 -15.98 10.23 11.28
CA THR A 187 -17.17 9.81 10.54
C THR A 187 -17.76 10.96 9.73
N GLU A 188 -17.86 12.14 10.33
CA GLU A 188 -18.33 13.36 9.66
C GLU A 188 -17.42 13.74 8.48
N ALA A 189 -16.09 13.75 8.69
CA ALA A 189 -15.11 14.01 7.64
C ALA A 189 -15.18 12.97 6.50
N ARG A 190 -15.41 11.69 6.82
CA ARG A 190 -15.61 10.64 5.82
C ARG A 190 -16.88 10.86 5.00
N VAL A 191 -18.01 11.12 5.65
CA VAL A 191 -19.30 11.35 4.96
C VAL A 191 -19.23 12.59 4.08
N GLU A 192 -18.66 13.68 4.60
CA GLU A 192 -18.47 14.90 3.83
C GLU A 192 -17.47 14.70 2.68
N GLY A 193 -16.39 13.96 2.90
CA GLY A 193 -15.42 13.63 1.87
C GLY A 193 -16.02 12.80 0.73
N GLU A 194 -16.82 11.79 1.07
CA GLU A 194 -17.58 11.02 0.08
C GLU A 194 -18.55 11.91 -0.70
N ARG A 195 -19.27 12.81 -0.01
CA ARG A 195 -20.18 13.76 -0.66
C ARG A 195 -19.43 14.66 -1.64
N LEU A 196 -18.29 15.22 -1.24
CA LEU A 196 -17.48 16.10 -2.09
C LEU A 196 -16.94 15.38 -3.33
N LEU A 197 -16.42 14.15 -3.17
CA LEU A 197 -15.91 13.36 -4.30
C LEU A 197 -17.02 12.97 -5.27
N ARG A 198 -18.20 12.57 -4.77
CA ARG A 198 -19.34 12.18 -5.63
C ARG A 198 -19.99 13.36 -6.36
N GLN A 199 -19.73 14.59 -5.94
CA GLN A 199 -20.24 15.80 -6.59
C GLN A 199 -19.37 16.27 -7.76
N ILE A 200 -18.19 15.68 -7.94
CA ILE A 200 -17.30 16.03 -9.05
C ILE A 200 -18.02 15.74 -10.38
N PRO A 201 -18.03 16.68 -11.34
CA PRO A 201 -18.60 16.44 -12.66
C PRO A 201 -17.91 15.25 -13.35
N CYS A 202 -18.70 14.22 -13.67
CA CYS A 202 -18.22 12.98 -14.29
C CYS A 202 -18.99 12.63 -15.56
N ASP A 203 -18.27 12.14 -16.58
CA ASP A 203 -18.85 11.54 -17.79
C ASP A 203 -18.78 10.02 -17.73
N TYR A 204 -19.85 9.40 -17.20
CA TYR A 204 -19.99 7.95 -17.13
C TYR A 204 -20.40 7.29 -18.46
N ASN A 205 -20.70 8.07 -19.51
CA ASN A 205 -21.03 7.51 -20.82
C ASN A 205 -19.77 7.17 -21.63
N ARG A 206 -18.61 7.67 -21.19
CA ARG A 206 -17.32 7.37 -21.80
C ARG A 206 -16.99 5.88 -21.65
N PRO A 207 -16.57 5.19 -22.73
CA PRO A 207 -16.13 3.81 -22.60
C PRO A 207 -14.80 3.75 -21.84
N THR A 208 -14.66 2.82 -20.90
CA THR A 208 -13.47 2.70 -20.03
C THR A 208 -12.93 1.27 -20.02
N LEU A 209 -11.64 1.12 -19.80
CA LEU A 209 -11.00 -0.16 -19.49
C LEU A 209 -10.98 -0.37 -17.96
N LYS A 210 -11.07 -1.61 -17.51
CA LYS A 210 -10.93 -2.02 -16.12
C LYS A 210 -9.60 -2.76 -15.93
N VAL A 211 -8.71 -2.19 -15.13
CA VAL A 211 -7.38 -2.75 -14.88
C VAL A 211 -7.18 -3.03 -13.39
N GLY A 212 -6.83 -4.29 -13.10
CA GLY A 212 -6.47 -4.72 -11.75
C GLY A 212 -5.01 -4.33 -11.44
N ILE A 213 -4.73 -3.94 -10.20
CA ILE A 213 -3.36 -3.67 -9.73
C ILE A 213 -3.03 -4.65 -8.61
N ILE A 214 -1.99 -5.45 -8.84
CA ILE A 214 -1.47 -6.45 -7.89
C ILE A 214 0.00 -6.20 -7.63
N GLY A 215 0.55 -6.85 -6.61
CA GLY A 215 1.99 -6.81 -6.36
C GLY A 215 2.35 -6.81 -4.90
N GLU A 216 3.59 -6.42 -4.64
CA GLU A 216 4.11 -6.27 -3.28
C GLU A 216 3.46 -5.05 -2.59
N ILE A 217 2.97 -5.24 -1.36
CA ILE A 217 2.13 -4.26 -0.65
C ILE A 217 2.72 -2.86 -0.58
N TYR A 218 4.02 -2.73 -0.29
CA TYR A 218 4.63 -1.42 -0.13
C TYR A 218 4.67 -0.69 -1.46
N VAL A 219 5.07 -1.37 -2.53
CA VAL A 219 5.11 -0.77 -3.87
C VAL A 219 3.70 -0.47 -4.39
N VAL A 220 2.70 -1.28 -4.08
CA VAL A 220 1.32 -1.00 -4.47
C VAL A 220 0.75 0.23 -3.74
N ILE A 221 1.05 0.40 -2.45
CA ILE A 221 0.45 1.44 -1.61
C ILE A 221 1.23 2.77 -1.65
N GLU A 222 2.56 2.75 -1.72
CA GLU A 222 3.39 3.95 -1.63
C GLU A 222 3.52 4.65 -3.00
N PRO A 223 2.95 5.86 -3.20
CA PRO A 223 2.93 6.52 -4.51
C PRO A 223 4.32 6.82 -5.07
N PHE A 224 5.28 7.18 -4.20
CA PHE A 224 6.67 7.40 -4.63
C PHE A 224 7.29 6.12 -5.21
N ALA A 225 7.02 4.96 -4.59
CA ALA A 225 7.61 3.69 -5.01
C ALA A 225 7.09 3.22 -6.38
N ASN A 226 5.84 3.55 -6.74
CA ASN A 226 5.26 3.16 -8.03
C ASN A 226 5.13 4.32 -9.03
N HIS A 227 5.65 5.50 -8.71
CA HIS A 227 5.57 6.71 -9.51
C HIS A 227 4.13 7.15 -9.85
N ASP A 228 3.23 7.08 -8.87
CA ASP A 228 1.81 7.43 -9.00
C ASP A 228 1.10 6.64 -10.10
N LEU A 229 1.45 5.36 -10.29
CA LEU A 229 0.97 4.54 -11.40
C LEU A 229 -0.56 4.45 -11.47
N GLN A 230 -1.20 4.30 -10.32
CA GLN A 230 -2.66 4.18 -10.27
C GLN A 230 -3.33 5.48 -10.74
N VAL A 231 -2.88 6.64 -10.23
CA VAL A 231 -3.35 7.96 -10.66
C VAL A 231 -3.07 8.19 -12.15
N THR A 232 -1.94 7.70 -12.65
CA THR A 232 -1.53 7.81 -14.06
C THR A 232 -2.50 7.05 -14.97
N LEU A 233 -2.83 5.79 -14.65
CA LEU A 233 -3.82 5.00 -15.40
C LEU A 233 -5.20 5.67 -15.40
N GLU A 234 -5.63 6.16 -14.24
CA GLU A 234 -6.95 6.80 -14.10
C GLU A 234 -7.03 8.11 -14.86
N SER A 235 -5.92 8.87 -14.91
CA SER A 235 -5.83 10.09 -15.74
C SER A 235 -5.93 9.80 -17.24
N MET A 236 -5.64 8.56 -17.67
CA MET A 236 -5.89 8.07 -19.04
C MET A 236 -7.36 7.68 -19.26
N GLY A 237 -8.20 7.65 -18.21
CA GLY A 237 -9.59 7.20 -18.25
C GLY A 237 -9.78 5.69 -18.07
N VAL A 238 -8.82 5.04 -17.40
CA VAL A 238 -8.89 3.62 -17.05
C VAL A 238 -9.44 3.50 -15.64
N GLU A 239 -10.51 2.73 -15.45
CA GLU A 239 -10.98 2.32 -14.13
C GLU A 239 -9.97 1.34 -13.53
N THR A 240 -9.48 1.64 -12.33
CA THR A 240 -8.52 0.76 -11.65
C THR A 240 -9.06 0.22 -10.34
N GLN A 241 -8.64 -0.98 -10.01
CA GLN A 241 -8.86 -1.56 -8.68
C GLN A 241 -7.57 -2.19 -8.20
N ARG A 242 -7.05 -1.73 -7.05
CA ARG A 242 -5.97 -2.41 -6.36
C ARG A 242 -6.49 -3.57 -5.51
N ALA A 243 -5.73 -4.64 -5.40
CA ALA A 243 -6.06 -5.79 -4.58
C ALA A 243 -5.90 -5.52 -3.07
N ILE A 244 -5.00 -4.59 -2.70
CA ILE A 244 -4.58 -4.40 -1.32
C ILE A 244 -4.67 -2.95 -0.87
N TYR A 245 -5.21 -2.75 0.33
CA TYR A 245 -5.21 -1.48 1.06
C TYR A 245 -4.69 -1.73 2.47
N LEU A 246 -4.20 -0.71 3.16
CA LEU A 246 -3.55 -0.92 4.46
C LEU A 246 -4.53 -1.40 5.54
N SER A 247 -5.77 -0.90 5.56
CA SER A 247 -6.83 -1.41 6.45
C SER A 247 -7.12 -2.89 6.19
N GLY A 248 -7.20 -3.31 4.92
CA GLY A 248 -7.39 -4.72 4.54
C GLY A 248 -6.25 -5.59 5.10
N TYR A 249 -5.02 -5.24 4.74
CA TYR A 249 -3.82 -5.94 5.20
C TYR A 249 -3.71 -6.00 6.73
N THR A 250 -3.98 -4.89 7.41
CA THR A 250 -3.92 -4.83 8.88
C THR A 250 -5.00 -5.72 9.50
N ARG A 251 -6.22 -5.76 8.94
CA ARG A 251 -7.27 -6.67 9.42
C ARG A 251 -6.85 -8.13 9.25
N ASP A 252 -6.27 -8.48 8.11
CA ASP A 252 -5.82 -9.84 7.80
C ASP A 252 -4.69 -10.29 8.73
N CYS A 253 -3.78 -9.39 9.08
CA CYS A 253 -2.69 -9.68 10.00
C CYS A 253 -3.12 -9.72 11.47
N PHE A 254 -3.98 -8.81 11.92
CA PHE A 254 -4.24 -8.58 13.35
C PHE A 254 -5.55 -9.17 13.86
N VAL A 255 -6.55 -9.40 13.00
CA VAL A 255 -7.91 -9.76 13.41
C VAL A 255 -8.31 -11.13 12.86
N PHE A 256 -8.37 -11.30 11.55
CA PHE A 256 -8.81 -12.54 10.91
C PHE A 256 -8.36 -12.59 9.45
N ASP A 257 -7.82 -13.74 9.00
CA ASP A 257 -7.39 -13.97 7.62
C ASP A 257 -8.60 -14.04 6.67
N SER A 258 -8.91 -12.93 5.98
CA SER A 258 -10.02 -12.85 5.02
C SER A 258 -9.64 -13.30 3.60
N GLU A 259 -8.39 -13.70 3.37
CA GLU A 259 -7.85 -14.01 2.04
C GLU A 259 -8.17 -15.42 1.54
N HIS A 260 -9.12 -16.11 2.17
CA HIS A 260 -9.47 -17.50 1.86
C HIS A 260 -9.86 -17.68 0.39
N ASP A 261 -10.63 -16.75 -0.17
CA ASP A 261 -11.11 -16.87 -1.55
C ASP A 261 -10.00 -16.58 -2.56
N VAL A 262 -9.08 -15.65 -2.24
CA VAL A 262 -7.89 -15.36 -3.05
C VAL A 262 -6.95 -16.57 -3.07
N LYS A 263 -6.68 -17.17 -1.91
CA LYS A 263 -5.85 -18.39 -1.79
C LYS A 263 -6.46 -19.57 -2.54
N LYS A 264 -7.79 -19.75 -2.46
CA LYS A 264 -8.50 -20.77 -3.25
C LYS A 264 -8.40 -20.51 -4.76
N ALA A 265 -8.50 -19.26 -5.19
CA ALA A 265 -8.36 -18.88 -6.59
C ALA A 265 -6.92 -19.13 -7.11
N ALA A 266 -5.91 -18.95 -6.26
CA ALA A 266 -4.51 -19.18 -6.58
C ALA A 266 -4.13 -20.68 -6.61
N ALA A 267 -4.75 -21.51 -5.77
CA ALA A 267 -4.36 -22.91 -5.53
C ALA A 267 -4.12 -23.78 -6.80
N PRO A 268 -4.87 -23.62 -7.91
CA PRO A 268 -4.59 -24.37 -9.15
C PRO A 268 -3.23 -24.03 -9.80
N TYR A 269 -2.67 -22.87 -9.49
CA TYR A 269 -1.43 -22.35 -10.09
C TYR A 269 -0.28 -22.22 -9.07
N LEU A 270 -0.59 -21.91 -7.81
CA LEU A 270 0.35 -21.74 -6.72
C LEU A 270 -0.29 -22.16 -5.39
N ASN A 271 0.12 -23.30 -4.86
CA ASN A 271 -0.40 -23.86 -3.60
C ASN A 271 0.65 -23.87 -2.47
N GLU A 272 1.81 -23.25 -2.69
CA GLU A 272 2.93 -23.23 -1.74
C GLU A 272 3.11 -21.85 -1.10
N LEU A 273 3.37 -21.82 0.21
CA LEU A 273 3.61 -20.58 0.95
C LEU A 273 5.00 -20.01 0.60
N ILE A 274 5.04 -19.11 -0.37
CA ILE A 274 6.26 -18.41 -0.81
C ILE A 274 6.51 -17.08 -0.07
N GLY A 275 5.60 -16.70 0.85
CA GLY A 275 5.66 -15.46 1.63
C GLY A 275 5.28 -14.23 0.81
N GLY A 276 5.16 -13.08 1.48
CA GLY A 276 4.77 -11.83 0.84
C GLY A 276 3.40 -11.95 0.17
N HIS A 277 3.22 -11.26 -0.95
CA HIS A 277 1.94 -11.18 -1.66
C HIS A 277 1.90 -12.04 -2.94
N GLY A 278 2.85 -12.97 -3.13
CA GLY A 278 2.93 -13.73 -4.38
C GLY A 278 1.72 -14.63 -4.64
N ILE A 279 1.16 -15.27 -3.60
CA ILE A 279 -0.11 -16.03 -3.71
C ILE A 279 -1.27 -15.07 -4.03
N ASN A 280 -1.34 -13.93 -3.35
CA ASN A 280 -2.36 -12.91 -3.59
C ASN A 280 -2.31 -12.41 -5.03
N SER A 281 -1.14 -12.07 -5.55
CA SER A 281 -0.93 -11.63 -6.93
C SER A 281 -1.48 -12.64 -7.95
N VAL A 282 -1.23 -13.94 -7.75
CA VAL A 282 -1.79 -15.00 -8.62
C VAL A 282 -3.31 -15.12 -8.44
N GLY A 283 -3.81 -15.20 -7.21
CA GLY A 283 -5.22 -15.38 -6.91
C GLY A 283 -6.08 -14.20 -7.38
N GLU A 284 -5.63 -12.98 -7.15
CA GLU A 284 -6.31 -11.75 -7.57
C GLU A 284 -6.34 -11.64 -9.09
N THR A 285 -5.30 -12.06 -9.80
CA THR A 285 -5.34 -12.13 -11.28
C THR A 285 -6.46 -13.06 -11.76
N VAL A 286 -6.63 -14.22 -11.10
CA VAL A 286 -7.72 -15.16 -11.40
C VAL A 286 -9.09 -14.52 -11.11
N LEU A 287 -9.22 -13.80 -10.00
CA LEU A 287 -10.46 -13.12 -9.63
C LEU A 287 -10.78 -11.96 -10.59
N TYR A 288 -9.80 -11.14 -10.96
CA TYR A 288 -9.97 -10.07 -11.95
C TYR A 288 -10.43 -10.61 -13.30
N ALA A 289 -9.86 -11.72 -13.77
CA ALA A 289 -10.33 -12.38 -14.98
C ALA A 289 -11.80 -12.81 -14.88
N ARG A 290 -12.20 -13.42 -13.75
CA ARG A 290 -13.58 -13.85 -13.50
C ARG A 290 -14.55 -12.67 -13.39
N HIS A 291 -14.08 -11.51 -12.92
CA HIS A 291 -14.87 -10.28 -12.81
C HIS A 291 -14.86 -9.43 -14.09
N GLY A 292 -14.30 -9.93 -15.20
CA GLY A 292 -14.34 -9.26 -16.49
C GLY A 292 -13.43 -8.04 -16.61
N PHE A 293 -12.32 -8.02 -15.88
CA PHE A 293 -11.29 -6.99 -16.05
C PHE A 293 -10.57 -7.18 -17.39
N ASP A 294 -10.21 -6.06 -18.03
CA ASP A 294 -9.54 -6.06 -19.34
C ASP A 294 -8.06 -6.40 -19.23
N GLY A 295 -7.43 -6.17 -18.07
CA GLY A 295 -6.02 -6.49 -17.84
C GLY A 295 -5.60 -6.32 -16.39
N VAL A 296 -4.37 -6.74 -16.09
CA VAL A 296 -3.76 -6.62 -14.76
C VAL A 296 -2.35 -6.03 -14.87
N VAL A 297 -2.00 -5.14 -13.96
CA VAL A 297 -0.63 -4.63 -13.79
C VAL A 297 -0.07 -5.18 -12.48
N GLN A 298 1.05 -5.91 -12.59
CA GLN A 298 1.81 -6.41 -11.44
C GLN A 298 2.96 -5.46 -11.11
N LEU A 299 3.01 -5.00 -9.86
CA LEU A 299 4.11 -4.20 -9.32
C LEU A 299 5.03 -5.07 -8.46
N ALA A 300 6.22 -5.34 -8.98
CA ALA A 300 7.19 -6.22 -8.35
C ALA A 300 8.46 -5.44 -8.00
N PRO A 301 8.88 -5.35 -6.74
CA PRO A 301 10.22 -4.86 -6.44
C PRO A 301 11.27 -5.80 -7.05
N PHE A 302 12.35 -5.25 -7.59
CA PHE A 302 13.50 -6.05 -7.97
C PHE A 302 14.02 -6.85 -6.75
N ALA A 303 14.43 -8.10 -6.99
CA ALA A 303 14.81 -9.08 -5.97
C ALA A 303 13.69 -9.51 -4.98
N CYS A 304 12.42 -9.13 -5.20
CA CYS A 304 11.29 -9.65 -4.42
C CYS A 304 10.93 -11.08 -4.85
N ILE A 305 11.41 -12.08 -4.09
CA ILE A 305 11.21 -13.50 -4.41
C ILE A 305 9.73 -13.86 -4.64
N PRO A 306 8.78 -13.47 -3.76
CA PRO A 306 7.36 -13.78 -3.98
C PRO A 306 6.81 -13.32 -5.32
N GLU A 307 7.13 -12.08 -5.71
CA GLU A 307 6.62 -11.49 -6.94
C GLU A 307 7.35 -12.01 -8.19
N ILE A 308 8.62 -12.40 -8.06
CA ILE A 308 9.35 -13.10 -9.14
C ILE A 308 8.70 -14.47 -9.42
N VAL A 309 8.35 -15.21 -8.36
CA VAL A 309 7.63 -16.48 -8.51
C VAL A 309 6.26 -16.25 -9.12
N ALA A 310 5.48 -15.29 -8.62
CA ALA A 310 4.19 -14.92 -9.20
C ALA A 310 4.34 -14.56 -10.69
N LYS A 311 5.32 -13.72 -11.06
CA LYS A 311 5.62 -13.34 -12.45
C LYS A 311 5.92 -14.54 -13.35
N SER A 312 6.53 -15.60 -12.82
CA SER A 312 6.79 -16.83 -13.59
C SER A 312 5.52 -17.65 -13.89
N ILE A 313 4.48 -17.49 -13.06
CA ILE A 313 3.21 -18.21 -13.12
C ILE A 313 2.15 -17.42 -13.91
N LEU A 314 2.15 -16.09 -13.79
CA LEU A 314 1.16 -15.22 -14.43
C LEU A 314 1.01 -15.40 -15.95
N PRO A 315 2.04 -15.74 -16.75
CA PRO A 315 1.87 -16.07 -18.16
C PRO A 315 0.92 -17.26 -18.40
N LYS A 316 0.94 -18.27 -17.51
CA LYS A 316 0.05 -19.43 -17.58
C LYS A 316 -1.38 -19.04 -17.23
N VAL A 317 -1.57 -18.25 -16.16
CA VAL A 317 -2.89 -17.70 -15.79
C VAL A 317 -3.46 -16.82 -16.91
N SER A 318 -2.61 -15.97 -17.50
CA SER A 318 -2.97 -15.08 -18.61
C SER A 318 -3.44 -15.87 -19.84
N HIS A 319 -2.74 -16.93 -20.19
CA HIS A 319 -3.13 -17.83 -21.28
C HIS A 319 -4.45 -18.54 -20.99
N ASP A 320 -4.60 -19.12 -19.78
CA ASP A 320 -5.75 -19.96 -19.44
C ASP A 320 -7.05 -19.17 -19.27
N LEU A 321 -6.95 -17.92 -18.79
CA LEU A 321 -8.12 -17.08 -18.52
C LEU A 321 -8.28 -15.92 -19.52
N GLY A 322 -7.37 -15.77 -20.46
CA GLY A 322 -7.42 -14.72 -21.48
C GLY A 322 -7.30 -13.30 -20.93
N ILE A 323 -6.68 -13.10 -19.75
CA ILE A 323 -6.44 -11.78 -19.17
C ILE A 323 -4.98 -11.34 -19.40
N PRO A 324 -4.71 -10.25 -20.14
CA PRO A 324 -3.36 -9.72 -20.30
C PRO A 324 -2.78 -9.21 -18.96
N VAL A 325 -1.49 -9.51 -18.72
CA VAL A 325 -0.77 -9.08 -17.52
C VAL A 325 0.49 -8.30 -17.91
N LEU A 326 0.63 -7.07 -17.39
CA LEU A 326 1.85 -6.26 -17.48
C LEU A 326 2.61 -6.32 -16.16
N THR A 327 3.81 -6.89 -16.14
CA THR A 327 4.69 -6.83 -14.97
C THR A 327 5.66 -5.66 -15.06
N LEU A 328 5.68 -4.80 -14.04
CA LEU A 328 6.64 -3.74 -13.84
C LEU A 328 7.56 -4.12 -12.67
N PHE A 329 8.83 -4.38 -12.99
CA PHE A 329 9.86 -4.45 -11.97
C PHE A 329 10.31 -3.04 -11.59
N ILE A 330 10.29 -2.75 -10.30
CA ILE A 330 10.67 -1.46 -9.73
C ILE A 330 11.99 -1.61 -8.97
N ASP A 331 12.95 -0.77 -9.30
CA ASP A 331 14.26 -0.62 -8.68
C ASP A 331 14.64 0.86 -8.53
N GLU A 332 15.83 1.14 -8.00
CA GLU A 332 16.32 2.51 -7.79
C GLU A 332 16.68 3.26 -9.07
N GLN A 333 16.72 2.59 -10.21
CA GLN A 333 16.98 3.18 -11.53
C GLN A 333 15.70 3.38 -12.33
N THR A 334 14.56 2.98 -11.77
CA THR A 334 13.27 3.06 -12.44
C THR A 334 12.82 4.51 -12.54
N GLY A 335 12.60 4.98 -13.76
CA GLY A 335 12.17 6.34 -14.04
C GLY A 335 10.69 6.44 -14.38
N LYS A 336 10.05 7.54 -13.95
CA LYS A 336 8.62 7.82 -14.19
C LYS A 336 8.23 7.75 -15.67
N ALA A 337 9.05 8.31 -16.56
CA ALA A 337 8.78 8.30 -18.01
C ALA A 337 8.72 6.87 -18.58
N GLY A 338 9.61 5.98 -18.13
CA GLY A 338 9.64 4.59 -18.58
C GLY A 338 8.40 3.80 -18.14
N ILE A 339 7.89 4.07 -16.93
CA ILE A 339 6.62 3.50 -16.47
C ILE A 339 5.47 4.04 -17.31
N GLN A 340 5.39 5.35 -17.49
CA GLN A 340 4.29 5.99 -18.22
C GLN A 340 4.15 5.42 -19.64
N THR A 341 5.24 5.35 -20.42
CA THR A 341 5.18 4.83 -21.79
C THR A 341 4.75 3.37 -21.85
N ARG A 342 5.14 2.55 -20.86
CA ARG A 342 4.70 1.14 -20.79
C ARG A 342 3.22 1.02 -20.43
N LEU A 343 2.69 1.90 -19.58
CA LEU A 343 1.27 1.96 -19.28
C LEU A 343 0.46 2.41 -20.50
N GLU A 344 0.90 3.45 -21.20
CA GLU A 344 0.28 3.92 -22.45
C GLU A 344 0.18 2.79 -23.48
N ALA A 345 1.32 2.13 -23.76
CA ALA A 345 1.34 1.01 -24.70
C ALA A 345 0.44 -0.17 -24.24
N PHE A 346 0.38 -0.45 -22.95
CA PHE A 346 -0.49 -1.50 -22.43
C PHE A 346 -1.97 -1.14 -22.60
N VAL A 347 -2.36 0.09 -22.27
CA VAL A 347 -3.73 0.60 -22.45
C VAL A 347 -4.15 0.55 -23.91
N ASP A 348 -3.27 0.94 -24.84
CA ASP A 348 -3.53 0.87 -26.28
C ASP A 348 -3.77 -0.58 -26.75
N LEU A 349 -2.96 -1.52 -26.29
CA LEU A 349 -3.13 -2.94 -26.60
C LEU A 349 -4.44 -3.52 -26.05
N LEU A 350 -4.87 -3.08 -24.86
CA LEU A 350 -6.15 -3.48 -24.28
C LEU A 350 -7.34 -2.95 -25.10
N TRP A 351 -7.27 -1.69 -25.55
CA TRP A 351 -8.28 -1.12 -26.45
C TRP A 351 -8.38 -1.87 -27.77
N GLN A 352 -7.24 -2.16 -28.40
CA GLN A 352 -7.20 -2.94 -29.64
C GLN A 352 -7.81 -4.32 -29.43
N ARG A 353 -7.47 -5.00 -28.34
CA ARG A 353 -8.03 -6.32 -27.99
C ARG A 353 -9.55 -6.25 -27.87
N ARG A 354 -10.09 -5.24 -27.17
CA ARG A 354 -11.53 -5.07 -27.01
C ARG A 354 -12.24 -4.87 -28.35
N GLN A 355 -11.72 -3.98 -29.21
CA GLN A 355 -12.26 -3.76 -30.55
C GLN A 355 -12.25 -5.03 -31.40
N MET A 356 -11.19 -5.85 -31.32
CA MET A 356 -11.11 -7.13 -32.03
C MET A 356 -12.14 -8.15 -31.53
N MET A 357 -12.46 -8.15 -30.23
CA MET A 357 -13.48 -9.02 -29.65
C MET A 357 -14.89 -8.58 -30.04
N GLU A 358 -15.16 -7.28 -30.14
CA GLU A 358 -16.46 -6.75 -30.59
C GLU A 358 -16.74 -7.05 -32.08
N VAL A 359 -15.70 -7.09 -32.92
CA VAL A 359 -15.81 -7.35 -34.36
C VAL A 359 -15.92 -8.85 -34.69
N ARG A 360 -15.53 -9.75 -33.78
CA ARG A 360 -15.68 -11.20 -33.95
C ARG A 360 -16.90 -11.69 -33.17
N PRO A 361 -18.10 -11.79 -33.78
CA PRO A 361 -19.22 -12.44 -33.10
C PRO A 361 -18.83 -13.88 -32.80
N ALA A 362 -19.14 -14.34 -31.58
CA ALA A 362 -18.93 -15.71 -31.15
C ALA A 362 -19.56 -16.66 -32.17
N ILE A 363 -18.73 -17.46 -32.83
CA ILE A 363 -19.13 -18.49 -33.80
C ILE A 363 -19.57 -19.74 -33.05
#